data_AF-A0A3D1IGQ6-F1
#
_entry.id   AF-A0A3D1IGQ6-F1
#
_cell.length_a   1.000
_cell.length_b   1.000
_cell.length_c   1.000
_cell.angle_alpha   90.00
_cell.angle_beta   90.00
_cell.angle_gamma   90.00
#
_symmetry.space_group_name_H-M   'P 1'
#
loop_
_entity.id
_entity.type
_entity.pdbx_description
1 polymer ?
#
loop_
_entity_poly.entity_id
_entity_poly.type
_entity_poly.pdbx_seq_one_letter_code
_entity_poly.pdbx_strand_id
1 'polypeptide(L)'
;MTEELVGGPLVYVDCGIGGRGKRLLRTFTRSEYFGFEPDAEACARLAASGKKRRRYFPVALGGAQETRRFHVTRSPSCASLLRPNDAFVSRFLGLAPLFEVVDERAIETVTLD
;
A
#
# COMPACT_ATOMS: atom_id res chain seq x y z
N MET A 1 -26.29 -17.38 23.70
CA MET A 1 -25.08 -16.59 23.96
C MET A 1 -24.75 -15.86 22.68
N THR A 2 -25.15 -14.61 22.56
CA THR A 2 -24.72 -13.71 21.49
C THR A 2 -23.31 -13.24 21.85
N GLU A 3 -22.31 -13.62 21.07
CA GLU A 3 -21.00 -12.97 21.12
C GLU A 3 -21.21 -11.49 20.80
N GLU A 4 -21.29 -10.66 21.83
CA GLU A 4 -20.99 -9.25 21.70
C GLU A 4 -19.54 -9.17 21.21
N LEU A 5 -19.34 -8.79 19.95
CA LEU A 5 -18.13 -8.12 19.53
C LEU A 5 -18.02 -6.86 20.40
N VAL A 6 -17.35 -6.98 21.54
CA VAL A 6 -16.97 -5.84 22.38
C VAL A 6 -16.15 -4.92 21.48
N GLY A 7 -16.78 -3.84 21.02
CA GLY A 7 -16.29 -3.03 19.91
C GLY A 7 -14.96 -2.35 20.24
N GLY A 8 -13.85 -2.98 19.84
CA GLY A 8 -12.53 -2.36 19.87
C GLY A 8 -12.42 -1.19 18.90
N PRO A 9 -11.39 -0.33 19.04
CA PRO A 9 -11.16 0.75 18.08
C PRO A 9 -10.92 0.15 16.68
N LEU A 10 -11.55 0.74 15.65
CA LEU A 10 -11.31 0.35 14.25
C LEU A 10 -9.81 0.47 13.93
N VAL A 11 -9.19 -0.61 13.48
CA VAL A 11 -7.81 -0.58 12.97
C VAL A 11 -7.87 -0.71 11.46
N TYR A 12 -7.24 0.24 10.75
CA TYR A 12 -7.13 0.21 9.29
C TYR A 12 -5.68 0.01 8.87
N VAL A 13 -5.42 -1.10 8.21
CA VAL A 13 -4.13 -1.45 7.63
C VAL A 13 -4.17 -1.16 6.12
N ASP A 14 -3.27 -0.32 5.65
CA ASP A 14 -3.21 0.17 4.27
C ASP A 14 -1.89 -0.23 3.62
N CYS A 15 -1.94 -1.23 2.72
CA CYS A 15 -0.76 -1.74 2.01
C CYS A 15 -0.66 -1.05 0.64
N GLY A 16 0.31 -0.14 0.47
CA GLY A 16 0.44 0.68 -0.74
C GLY A 16 -0.32 2.01 -0.61
N ILE A 17 0.17 2.90 0.25
CA ILE A 17 -0.54 4.12 0.67
C ILE A 17 -0.71 5.19 -0.42
N GLY A 18 -0.12 5.01 -1.60
CA GLY A 18 -0.17 5.93 -2.74
C GLY A 18 -1.56 6.14 -3.38
N GLY A 19 -2.55 5.32 -3.03
CA GLY A 19 -3.92 5.43 -3.52
C GLY A 19 -4.78 6.54 -2.88
N ARG A 20 -5.87 6.92 -3.55
CA ARG A 20 -6.87 7.91 -3.06
C ARG A 20 -7.99 7.26 -2.22
N GLY A 21 -7.64 6.44 -1.22
CA GLY A 21 -8.62 5.62 -0.46
C GLY A 21 -9.08 6.16 0.90
N LYS A 22 -8.79 7.41 1.28
CA LYS A 22 -8.75 7.80 2.72
C LYS A 22 -9.96 8.59 3.22
N ARG A 23 -11.01 8.76 2.39
CA ARG A 23 -12.16 9.63 2.74
C ARG A 23 -13.04 9.02 3.83
N LEU A 24 -13.23 7.70 3.82
CA LEU A 24 -14.07 6.99 4.78
C LEU A 24 -13.49 7.05 6.21
N LEU A 25 -12.16 7.06 6.34
CA LEU A 25 -11.46 7.19 7.61
C LEU A 25 -11.68 8.55 8.31
N ARG A 26 -12.21 9.56 7.61
CA ARG A 26 -12.59 10.83 8.25
C ARG A 26 -13.77 10.66 9.20
N THR A 27 -14.62 9.66 8.97
CA THR A 27 -15.79 9.36 9.82
C THR A 27 -15.37 8.66 11.11
N PHE A 28 -14.33 7.82 11.05
CA PHE A 28 -13.84 7.04 12.19
C PHE A 28 -12.72 7.78 12.92
N THR A 29 -13.05 8.86 13.65
CA THR A 29 -12.07 9.73 14.33
C THR A 29 -11.24 9.03 15.40
N ARG A 30 -11.69 7.86 15.90
CA ARG A 30 -11.00 6.99 16.86
C ARG A 30 -10.39 5.74 16.20
N SER A 31 -10.21 5.70 14.89
CA SER A 31 -9.49 4.60 14.25
C SER A 31 -7.97 4.73 14.43
N GLU A 32 -7.26 3.61 14.52
CA GLU A 32 -5.81 3.55 14.32
C GLU A 32 -5.52 3.25 12.85
N TYR A 33 -4.52 3.92 12.26
CA TYR A 33 -4.12 3.73 10.87
C TYR A 33 -2.65 3.29 10.80
N PHE A 34 -2.40 2.21 10.06
CA PHE A 34 -1.07 1.70 9.76
C PHE A 34 -0.89 1.65 8.26
N GLY A 35 0.00 2.48 7.73
CA GLY A 35 0.28 2.56 6.30
C GLY A 35 1.64 1.98 5.95
N PHE A 36 1.70 1.10 4.96
CA PHE A 36 2.92 0.47 4.47
C PHE A 36 3.24 0.96 3.06
N GLU A 37 4.48 1.40 2.84
CA GLU A 37 4.94 1.97 1.58
C GLU A 37 6.44 1.74 1.42
N PRO A 38 6.90 1.00 0.39
CA PRO A 38 8.33 0.77 0.18
C PRO A 38 9.13 2.04 -0.15
N ASP A 39 8.50 3.11 -0.66
CA ASP A 39 9.18 4.40 -0.86
C ASP A 39 9.35 5.14 0.48
N ALA A 40 10.57 5.11 1.01
CA ALA A 40 10.93 5.75 2.27
C ALA A 40 10.69 7.28 2.27
N GLU A 41 10.90 7.96 1.14
CA GLU A 41 10.67 9.40 1.05
C GLU A 41 9.17 9.72 1.05
N ALA A 42 8.37 8.93 0.32
CA ALA A 42 6.91 9.08 0.33
C ALA A 42 6.33 8.83 1.73
N CYS A 43 6.84 7.80 2.41
CA CYS A 43 6.50 7.49 3.79
C CYS A 43 6.87 8.65 4.74
N ALA A 44 8.08 9.20 4.63
CA ALA A 44 8.56 10.32 5.45
C ALA A 44 7.69 11.58 5.25
N ARG A 45 7.35 11.93 4.00
CA ARG A 45 6.45 13.06 3.70
C ARG A 45 5.08 12.91 4.38
N LEU A 46 4.55 11.69 4.43
CA LEU A 46 3.27 11.40 5.07
C LEU A 46 3.36 11.41 6.60
N ALA A 47 4.44 10.88 7.17
CA ALA A 47 4.71 10.95 8.60
C ALA A 47 4.84 12.40 9.09
N ALA A 48 5.51 13.26 8.31
CA ALA A 48 5.67 14.68 8.61
C ALA A 48 4.35 15.46 8.71
N SER A 49 3.24 14.93 8.16
CA SER A 49 1.92 15.55 8.33
C SER A 49 1.40 15.57 9.78
N GLY A 50 2.03 14.83 10.70
CA GLY A 50 1.73 14.87 12.13
C GLY A 50 0.32 14.41 12.50
N LYS A 51 -0.36 13.68 11.61
CA LYS A 51 -1.72 13.19 11.85
C LYS A 51 -1.72 12.19 13.01
N LYS A 52 -2.44 12.52 14.08
CA LYS A 52 -2.62 11.65 15.24
C LYS A 52 -3.16 10.27 14.81
N ARG A 53 -2.75 9.22 15.54
CA ARG A 53 -3.25 7.83 15.36
C ARG A 53 -2.96 7.26 13.97
N ARG A 54 -1.87 7.73 13.35
CA ARG A 54 -1.36 7.23 12.07
C ARG A 54 0.12 6.88 12.23
N ARG A 55 0.48 5.68 11.80
CA ARG A 55 1.86 5.22 11.66
C ARG A 55 2.10 4.85 10.22
N TYR A 56 3.30 5.16 9.73
CA TYR A 56 3.72 4.84 8.37
C TYR A 56 5.03 4.06 8.46
N PHE A 57 5.13 2.99 7.68
CA PHE A 57 6.26 2.06 7.68
C PHE A 57 6.87 2.02 6.28
N PRO A 58 8.17 2.34 6.13
CA PRO A 58 8.84 2.42 4.84
C PRO A 58 9.24 1.01 4.33
N VAL A 59 8.28 0.08 4.28
CA VAL A 59 8.51 -1.34 3.97
C VAL A 59 7.41 -1.87 3.05
N ALA A 60 7.75 -2.87 2.23
CA ALA A 60 6.78 -3.66 1.50
C ALA A 60 6.33 -4.86 2.33
N LEU A 61 5.03 -5.15 2.32
CA LEU A 61 4.50 -6.38 2.90
C LEU A 61 4.60 -7.53 1.90
N GLY A 62 4.99 -8.70 2.39
CA GLY A 62 5.10 -9.94 1.62
C GLY A 62 4.70 -11.15 2.44
N GLY A 63 4.63 -12.32 1.79
CA GLY A 63 4.34 -13.59 2.47
C GLY A 63 5.52 -14.13 3.27
N ALA A 64 6.72 -13.57 3.07
CA ALA A 64 7.94 -13.94 3.77
C ALA A 64 8.87 -12.71 3.89
N GLN A 65 9.87 -12.82 4.77
CA GLN A 65 11.00 -11.89 4.81
C GLN A 65 12.02 -12.32 3.77
N GLU A 66 12.10 -11.57 2.68
CA GLU A 66 12.94 -11.89 1.53
C GLU A 66 13.21 -10.65 0.68
N THR A 67 14.24 -10.72 -0.17
CA THR A 67 14.46 -9.71 -1.20
C THR A 67 13.68 -10.08 -2.45
N ARG A 68 12.77 -9.20 -2.89
CA ARG A 68 11.97 -9.40 -4.11
C ARG A 68 12.18 -8.27 -5.11
N ARG A 69 11.93 -8.60 -6.38
CA ARG A 69 11.87 -7.61 -7.44
C ARG A 69 10.57 -6.83 -7.37
N PHE A 70 10.68 -5.52 -7.31
CA PHE A 70 9.60 -4.56 -7.39
C PHE A 70 9.61 -3.90 -8.76
N HIS A 71 8.49 -4.00 -9.47
CA HIS A 71 8.33 -3.46 -10.82
C HIS A 71 7.70 -2.08 -10.70
N VAL A 72 8.50 -1.04 -10.94
CA VAL A 72 8.02 0.34 -10.97
C VAL A 72 7.42 0.59 -12.33
N THR A 73 6.15 0.93 -12.36
CA THR A 73 5.41 1.20 -13.59
C THR A 73 5.29 2.70 -13.85
N ARG A 74 5.03 3.08 -15.11
CA ARG A 74 4.84 4.47 -15.55
C ARG A 74 3.82 5.20 -14.67
N SER A 75 2.73 4.55 -14.30
CA SER A 75 1.85 5.01 -13.23
C SER A 75 2.28 4.39 -11.89
N PRO A 76 2.70 5.16 -10.88
CA PRO A 76 3.17 4.60 -9.60
C PRO A 76 2.13 3.75 -8.87
N SER A 77 0.83 4.02 -9.07
CA SER A 77 -0.26 3.24 -8.46
C SER A 77 -0.36 1.80 -9.00
N CYS A 78 0.30 1.51 -10.12
CA CYS A 78 0.32 0.18 -10.73
C CYS A 78 1.59 -0.62 -10.38
N ALA A 79 2.51 -0.02 -9.59
CA ALA A 79 3.75 -0.66 -9.19
C ALA A 79 3.50 -1.79 -8.20
N SER A 80 4.23 -2.89 -8.34
CA SER A 80 4.01 -4.09 -7.51
C SER A 80 5.21 -5.03 -7.52
N LEU A 81 5.23 -5.94 -6.54
CA LEU A 81 6.09 -7.13 -6.55
C LEU A 81 5.71 -8.10 -7.70
N LEU A 82 4.50 -7.99 -8.25
CA LEU A 82 4.05 -8.77 -9.40
C LEU A 82 4.32 -8.02 -10.69
N ARG A 83 4.85 -8.73 -11.69
CA ARG A 83 4.99 -8.18 -13.03
C ARG A 83 3.59 -7.96 -13.64
N PRO A 84 3.34 -6.80 -14.29
CA PRO A 84 2.09 -6.58 -15.01
C PRO A 84 1.80 -7.67 -16.04
N ASN A 85 0.52 -8.02 -16.20
CA ASN A 85 0.07 -8.94 -17.23
C ASN A 85 -0.35 -8.15 -18.47
N ASP A 86 0.62 -7.86 -19.34
CA ASP A 86 0.43 -7.01 -20.52
C ASP A 86 -0.67 -7.53 -21.45
N ALA A 87 -0.77 -8.85 -21.62
CA ALA A 87 -1.80 -9.49 -22.45
C ALA A 87 -3.21 -9.22 -21.92
N PHE A 88 -3.38 -9.24 -20.59
CA PHE A 88 -4.67 -8.93 -19.96
C PHE A 88 -4.97 -7.44 -19.98
N VAL A 89 -4.00 -6.59 -19.59
CA VAL A 89 -4.19 -5.14 -19.49
C VAL A 89 -4.49 -4.52 -20.86
N SER A 90 -3.88 -5.03 -21.93
CA SER A 90 -4.10 -4.55 -23.30
C SER A 90 -5.53 -4.73 -23.81
N ARG A 91 -6.36 -5.52 -23.11
CA ARG A 91 -7.80 -5.67 -23.41
C ARG A 91 -8.61 -4.43 -23.02
N PHE A 92 -8.05 -3.54 -22.21
CA PHE A 92 -8.71 -2.33 -21.72
C PHE A 92 -8.09 -1.10 -22.39
N LEU A 93 -8.91 -0.37 -23.14
CA LEU A 93 -8.46 0.78 -23.92
C LEU A 93 -7.79 1.83 -23.02
N GLY A 94 -6.56 2.18 -23.36
CA GLY A 94 -5.80 3.24 -22.68
C GLY A 94 -5.15 2.84 -21.36
N LEU A 95 -5.32 1.61 -20.87
CA LEU A 95 -4.70 1.19 -19.60
C LEU A 95 -3.26 0.70 -19.76
N ALA A 96 -2.91 0.05 -20.88
CA ALA A 96 -1.58 -0.55 -21.07
C ALA A 96 -0.41 0.41 -20.79
N PRO A 97 -0.42 1.69 -21.23
CA PRO A 97 0.66 2.61 -20.93
C PRO A 97 0.88 2.87 -19.43
N LEU A 98 -0.16 2.75 -18.59
CA LEU A 98 -0.05 2.96 -17.14
C LEU A 98 0.76 1.86 -16.44
N PHE A 99 0.73 0.65 -17.00
CA PHE A 99 1.37 -0.54 -16.46
C PHE A 99 2.75 -0.82 -17.05
N GLU A 100 3.22 -0.01 -18.01
CA GLU A 100 4.56 -0.15 -18.57
C GLU A 100 5.62 -0.06 -17.46
N VAL A 101 6.48 -1.08 -17.34
CA VAL A 101 7.58 -1.09 -16.37
C VAL A 101 8.67 -0.13 -16.84
N VAL A 102 8.99 0.87 -16.02
CA VAL A 102 10.00 1.90 -16.30
C VAL A 102 11.26 1.75 -15.46
N ASP A 103 11.20 0.97 -14.36
CA ASP A 103 12.32 0.68 -13.47
C ASP A 103 12.05 -0.63 -12.70
N GLU A 104 13.10 -1.34 -12.28
CA GLU A 104 13.01 -2.56 -11.47
C GLU A 104 13.96 -2.44 -10.28
N ARG A 105 13.45 -2.65 -9.06
CA ARG A 105 14.22 -2.50 -7.82
C ARG A 105 14.23 -3.78 -7.02
N ALA A 106 15.34 -4.11 -6.38
CA ALA A 106 15.36 -5.10 -5.32
C ALA A 106 14.91 -4.41 -4.02
N ILE A 107 13.84 -4.91 -3.40
CA ILE A 107 13.36 -4.42 -2.11
C ILE A 107 13.20 -5.57 -1.13
N GLU A 108 13.35 -5.28 0.15
CA GLU A 108 13.04 -6.23 1.21
C GLU A 108 11.54 -6.22 1.52
N THR A 109 10.99 -7.40 1.75
CA THR A 109 9.62 -7.56 2.26
C THR A 109 9.63 -7.95 3.73
N VAL A 110 8.57 -7.56 4.44
CA VAL A 110 8.31 -8.02 5.80
C VAL A 110 6.92 -8.67 5.89
N THR A 111 6.75 -9.55 6.87
CA THR A 111 5.47 -10.16 7.20
C THR A 111 4.67 -9.26 8.16
N LEU A 112 3.36 -9.49 8.26
CA LEU A 112 2.46 -8.80 9.20
C LEU A 112 2.08 -9.71 10.39
N ASP A 113 2.94 -10.69 10.68
CA ASP A 113 2.78 -11.74 11.69
C ASP A 113 2.42 -11.24 13.10
#